data_AF-A0A836SR92-F1
#
_entry.id   AF-A0A836SR92-F1
#
_cell.length_a   1.000
_cell.length_b   1.000
_cell.length_c   1.000
_cell.angle_alpha   90.00
_cell.angle_beta   90.00
_cell.angle_gamma   90.00
#
_symmetry.space_group_name_H-M   'P 1'
#
loop_
_entity.id
_entity.type
_entity.pdbx_description
1 polymer ?
#
loop_
_entity_poly.entity_id
_entity_poly.type
_entity_poly.pdbx_seq_one_letter_code
_entity_poly.pdbx_strand_id
1 'polypeptide(L)'
;MSLRIKFILYTAICIVLVITAVNIFISRHEEKVLVEEVLKRGLAISKAVAENAEDPLAVNDLLTLAKSARDTKKNHEGVVYCHIVDYRGIIRASTDDEKVNKSYAEPDVNPLEDQKY
;
A
#
# COMPACT_ATOMS: atom_id res chain seq x y z
N MET A 1 -29.41 43.50 21.22
CA MET A 1 -28.79 43.18 19.91
C MET A 1 -29.84 43.18 18.82
N SER A 2 -29.58 43.90 17.71
CA SER A 2 -30.48 44.00 16.55
C SER A 2 -30.83 42.61 15.99
N LEU A 3 -32.08 42.43 15.53
CA LEU A 3 -32.58 41.20 14.90
C LEU A 3 -31.66 40.72 13.76
N ARG A 4 -31.03 41.67 13.07
CA ARG A 4 -30.05 41.44 12.00
C ARG A 4 -28.82 40.66 12.48
N ILE A 5 -28.31 40.97 13.68
CA ILE A 5 -27.11 40.32 14.25
C ILE A 5 -27.42 38.86 14.63
N LYS A 6 -28.60 38.61 15.22
CA LYS A 6 -29.02 37.23 15.55
C LYS A 6 -29.13 36.38 14.29
N PHE A 7 -29.71 36.93 13.22
CA PHE A 7 -29.86 36.23 11.95
C PHE A 7 -28.50 35.90 11.32
N ILE A 8 -27.57 36.86 11.29
CA ILE A 8 -26.20 36.64 10.80
C ILE A 8 -25.44 35.60 11.65
N LEU A 9 -25.65 35.60 12.97
CA LEU A 9 -25.02 34.62 13.86
C LEU A 9 -25.52 33.20 13.56
N TYR A 10 -26.84 33.02 13.40
CA TYR A 10 -27.42 31.71 13.09
C TYR A 10 -26.98 31.19 11.72
N THR A 11 -26.93 32.04 10.70
CA THR A 11 -26.46 31.63 9.38
C THR A 11 -24.97 31.28 9.40
N ALA A 12 -24.14 32.05 10.10
CA ALA A 12 -22.72 31.73 10.26
C ALA A 12 -22.49 30.39 10.98
N ILE A 13 -23.22 30.13 12.08
CA ILE A 13 -23.15 28.86 12.81
C ILE A 13 -23.60 27.71 11.91
N CYS A 14 -24.67 27.88 11.14
CA CYS A 14 -25.16 26.87 10.21
C CYS A 14 -24.10 26.52 9.15
N ILE A 15 -23.45 27.53 8.57
CA ILE A 15 -22.38 27.33 7.59
C ILE A 15 -21.22 26.55 8.21
N VAL A 16 -20.76 26.94 9.40
CA VAL A 16 -19.67 26.23 10.09
C VAL A 16 -20.06 24.78 10.37
N LEU A 17 -21.27 24.53 10.85
CA LEU A 17 -21.77 23.17 11.10
C LEU A 17 -21.76 22.30 9.85
N VAL A 18 -22.22 22.83 8.71
CA VAL A 18 -22.24 22.10 7.45
C VAL A 18 -20.81 21.78 7.00
N ILE A 19 -19.89 22.75 7.06
CA ILE A 19 -18.49 22.53 6.69
C ILE A 19 -17.87 21.44 7.57
N THR A 20 -18.08 21.50 8.89
CA THR A 20 -17.56 20.49 9.82
C THR A 20 -18.16 19.11 9.53
N ALA A 21 -19.47 19.02 9.30
CA ALA A 21 -20.14 17.75 8.98
C ALA A 21 -19.60 17.13 7.69
N VAL A 22 -19.41 17.93 6.65
CA VAL A 22 -18.83 17.47 5.37
C VAL A 22 -17.39 17.00 5.55
N ASN A 23 -16.55 17.74 6.28
CA ASN A 23 -15.16 17.33 6.55
C ASN A 23 -15.11 15.98 7.29
N ILE A 24 -15.94 15.79 8.31
CA ILE A 24 -16.02 14.52 9.05
C ILE A 24 -16.44 13.37 8.13
N PHE A 25 -17.42 13.63 7.25
CA PHE A 25 -17.88 12.63 6.30
C PHE A 25 -16.80 12.25 5.29
N ILE A 26 -16.09 13.25 4.75
CA ILE A 26 -15.01 13.05 3.77
C ILE A 26 -13.84 12.29 4.39
N SER A 27 -13.33 12.73 5.56
CA SER A 27 -12.21 12.04 6.22
C SER A 27 -12.48 10.55 6.44
N ARG A 28 -13.73 10.17 6.77
CA ARG A 28 -14.09 8.77 6.96
C ARG A 28 -14.18 7.96 5.67
N HIS A 29 -14.43 8.62 4.53
CA HIS A 29 -14.51 7.96 3.24
C HIS A 29 -13.14 7.85 2.55
N GLU A 30 -12.31 8.88 2.70
CA GLU A 30 -10.96 8.93 2.11
C GLU A 30 -10.06 7.79 2.58
N GLU A 31 -10.11 7.42 3.86
CA GLU A 31 -9.28 6.35 4.42
C GLU A 31 -9.50 5.01 3.71
N LYS A 32 -10.76 4.64 3.47
CA LYS A 32 -11.12 3.37 2.80
C LYS A 32 -10.63 3.35 1.35
N VAL A 33 -10.81 4.47 0.65
CA VAL A 33 -10.35 4.62 -0.73
C VAL A 33 -8.83 4.55 -0.80
N LEU A 34 -8.13 5.17 0.15
CA LEU A 34 -6.66 5.16 0.19
C LEU A 34 -6.11 3.75 0.44
N VAL A 35 -6.70 3.00 1.38
CA VAL A 35 -6.32 1.60 1.64
C VAL A 35 -6.54 0.73 0.41
N GLU A 36 -7.71 0.84 -0.24
CA GLU A 36 -8.01 0.07 -1.43
C GLU A 36 -7.04 0.39 -2.58
N GLU A 37 -6.68 1.66 -2.76
CA GLU A 37 -5.72 2.09 -3.77
C GLU A 37 -4.30 1.54 -3.48
N VAL A 38 -3.87 1.55 -2.21
CA VAL A 38 -2.58 0.96 -1.80
C VAL A 38 -2.57 -0.54 -2.08
N LEU A 39 -3.66 -1.25 -1.78
CA LEU A 39 -3.78 -2.68 -2.08
C LEU A 39 -3.74 -2.97 -3.58
N LYS A 40 -4.49 -2.21 -4.39
CA LYS A 40 -4.48 -2.34 -5.86
C LYS A 40 -3.10 -2.08 -6.44
N ARG A 41 -2.42 -1.04 -5.97
CA ARG A 41 -1.06 -0.70 -6.39
C ARG A 41 -0.08 -1.81 -5.99
N GLY A 42 -0.19 -2.34 -4.77
CA GLY A 42 0.60 -3.48 -4.31
C GLY A 42 0.43 -4.70 -5.20
N LEU A 43 -0.83 -5.08 -5.49
CA LEU A 43 -1.16 -6.19 -6.38
C LEU A 43 -0.58 -5.99 -7.79
N ALA A 44 -0.71 -4.78 -8.34
CA ALA A 44 -0.18 -4.46 -9.66
C ALA A 44 1.36 -4.59 -9.70
N ILE A 45 2.06 -4.10 -8.67
CA ILE A 45 3.51 -4.25 -8.54
C ILE A 45 3.89 -5.73 -8.43
N SER A 46 3.24 -6.50 -7.55
CA SER A 46 3.52 -7.92 -7.39
C SER A 46 3.29 -8.71 -8.67
N LYS A 47 2.23 -8.38 -9.42
CA LYS A 47 1.95 -9.00 -10.72
C LYS A 47 3.03 -8.67 -11.75
N ALA A 48 3.43 -7.40 -11.85
CA ALA A 48 4.50 -7.00 -12.75
C ALA A 48 5.82 -7.69 -12.39
N VAL A 49 6.15 -7.82 -11.11
CA VAL A 49 7.34 -8.55 -10.66
C VAL A 49 7.24 -10.04 -11.01
N ALA A 50 6.09 -10.67 -10.82
CA ALA A 50 5.88 -12.07 -11.17
C ALA A 50 6.05 -12.32 -12.67
N GLU A 51 5.50 -11.46 -13.53
CA GLU A 51 5.65 -11.54 -14.99
C GLU A 51 7.12 -11.39 -15.41
N ASN A 52 7.85 -10.44 -14.82
CA ASN A 52 9.28 -10.26 -15.11
C ASN A 52 10.18 -11.35 -14.49
N ALA A 53 9.67 -12.11 -13.53
CA ALA A 53 10.41 -13.18 -12.86
C ALA A 53 10.28 -14.53 -13.57
N GLU A 54 9.32 -14.70 -14.49
CA GLU A 54 9.05 -15.98 -15.15
C GLU A 54 10.28 -16.52 -15.91
N ASP A 55 10.81 -15.77 -16.88
CA ASP A 55 11.97 -16.21 -17.66
C ASP A 55 13.23 -16.39 -16.77
N PRO A 56 13.63 -15.43 -15.92
CA PRO A 56 14.81 -15.58 -15.08
C PRO A 56 14.70 -16.72 -14.06
N LEU A 57 13.49 -17.02 -13.56
CA LEU A 57 13.27 -18.15 -12.66
C LEU A 57 13.38 -19.48 -13.42
N ALA A 58 12.87 -19.56 -14.65
CA ALA A 58 12.97 -20.75 -15.49
C ALA A 58 14.43 -21.12 -15.83
N VAL A 59 15.27 -20.12 -16.11
CA VAL A 59 16.70 -20.33 -16.42
C VAL A 59 17.63 -20.26 -15.19
N ASN A 60 17.09 -20.09 -13.98
CA ASN A 60 17.83 -19.91 -12.73
C ASN A 60 18.83 -18.72 -12.76
N ASP A 61 18.49 -17.63 -13.44
CA ASP A 61 19.27 -16.39 -13.43
C ASP A 61 19.00 -15.60 -12.15
N LEU A 62 19.71 -15.97 -11.08
CA LEU A 62 19.60 -15.35 -9.77
C LEU A 62 20.00 -13.86 -9.75
N LEU A 63 20.90 -13.44 -10.65
CA LEU A 63 21.36 -12.06 -10.69
C LEU A 63 20.25 -11.13 -11.19
N THR A 64 19.58 -11.53 -12.27
CA THR A 64 18.44 -10.79 -12.80
C THR A 64 17.28 -10.76 -11.82
N LEU A 65 17.00 -11.88 -11.14
CA LEU A 65 15.99 -11.93 -10.07
C LEU A 65 16.33 -11.01 -8.89
N ALA A 66 17.57 -11.02 -8.42
CA ALA A 66 18.02 -10.16 -7.33
C ALA A 66 17.95 -8.67 -7.71
N LYS A 67 18.33 -8.33 -8.94
CA LYS A 67 18.17 -6.98 -9.47
C LYS A 67 16.71 -6.57 -9.52
N SER A 68 15.82 -7.43 -10.03
CA SER A 68 14.38 -7.18 -10.08
C SER A 68 13.82 -6.86 -8.68
N ALA A 69 14.10 -7.70 -7.67
CA ALA A 69 13.62 -7.49 -6.30
C ALA A 69 14.13 -6.18 -5.66
N ARG A 70 15.38 -5.79 -5.95
CA ARG A 70 15.97 -4.53 -5.47
C ARG A 70 15.40 -3.32 -6.20
N ASP A 71 15.23 -3.42 -7.51
CA ASP A 71 14.65 -2.36 -8.34
C ASP A 71 13.19 -2.12 -7.95
N THR A 72 12.42 -3.15 -7.59
CA THR A 72 11.05 -2.99 -7.07
C THR A 72 11.02 -2.11 -5.82
N LYS A 73 11.86 -2.39 -4.82
CA LYS A 73 11.92 -1.60 -3.60
C LYS A 73 12.44 -0.17 -3.84
N LYS A 74 13.36 -0.02 -4.79
CA LYS A 74 13.96 1.29 -5.12
C LYS A 74 13.00 2.18 -5.92
N ASN A 75 12.26 1.60 -6.87
CA ASN A 75 11.41 2.36 -7.80
C ASN A 75 9.98 2.56 -7.29
N HIS A 76 9.55 1.79 -6.29
CA HIS A 76 8.21 1.92 -5.69
C HIS A 76 8.30 2.29 -4.22
N GLU A 77 8.04 3.57 -3.93
CA GLU A 77 7.85 4.04 -2.56
C GLU A 77 6.70 3.28 -1.87
N GLY A 78 6.91 2.89 -0.61
CA GLY A 78 5.96 2.09 0.17
C GLY A 78 6.20 0.58 0.14
N VAL A 79 7.04 0.06 -0.76
CA VAL A 79 7.41 -1.36 -0.77
C VAL A 79 8.45 -1.65 0.33
N VAL A 80 8.04 -2.36 1.38
CA VAL A 80 8.92 -2.72 2.50
C VAL A 80 9.88 -3.85 2.14
N TYR A 81 9.37 -4.86 1.44
CA TYR A 81 10.08 -6.06 1.02
C TYR A 81 9.60 -6.55 -0.35
N CYS A 82 10.46 -7.32 -1.01
CA CYS A 82 10.12 -8.10 -2.19
C CYS A 82 10.82 -9.47 -2.08
N HIS A 83 10.06 -10.54 -2.21
CA HIS A 83 10.55 -11.92 -2.22
C HIS A 83 10.07 -12.62 -3.49
N ILE A 84 11.00 -13.23 -4.22
CA ILE A 84 10.70 -14.10 -5.36
C ILE A 84 10.98 -15.53 -4.91
N VAL A 85 9.95 -16.37 -4.99
CA VAL A 85 9.95 -17.72 -4.41
C VAL A 85 9.72 -18.74 -5.53
N ASP A 86 10.48 -19.83 -5.47
CA ASP A 86 10.39 -21.00 -6.34
C ASP A 86 9.16 -21.86 -6.01
N TYR A 87 8.75 -22.78 -6.91
CA TYR A 87 7.70 -23.78 -6.70
C TYR A 87 7.94 -24.65 -5.45
N ARG A 88 9.19 -24.75 -4.99
CA ARG A 88 9.60 -25.46 -3.76
C ARG A 88 9.43 -24.64 -2.48
N GLY A 89 8.95 -23.39 -2.57
CA GLY A 89 8.86 -22.49 -1.42
C GLY A 89 10.22 -21.94 -0.97
N ILE A 90 11.23 -21.91 -1.85
CA ILE A 90 12.58 -21.41 -1.56
C ILE A 90 12.72 -20.00 -2.14
N ILE A 91 13.20 -19.06 -1.33
CA ILE A 91 13.45 -17.68 -1.77
C ILE A 91 14.66 -17.67 -2.71
N ARG A 92 14.47 -17.30 -3.98
CA ARG A 92 15.53 -17.19 -4.99
C ARG A 92 16.10 -15.78 -5.08
N ALA A 93 15.27 -14.78 -4.83
CA ALA A 93 15.69 -13.40 -4.71
C ALA A 93 14.93 -12.70 -3.60
N SER A 94 15.62 -11.80 -2.93
CA SER A 94 15.05 -10.94 -1.90
C SER A 94 15.75 -9.59 -1.91
N THR A 95 15.08 -8.60 -1.36
CA THR A 95 15.71 -7.32 -0.99
C THR A 95 16.62 -7.43 0.23
N ASP A 96 16.47 -8.47 1.04
CA ASP A 96 17.34 -8.81 2.15
C ASP A 96 18.17 -10.05 1.75
N ASP A 97 19.45 -9.84 1.48
CA ASP A 97 20.34 -10.89 0.98
C ASP A 97 20.46 -12.06 1.97
N GLU A 98 20.24 -11.83 3.28
CA GLU A 98 20.29 -12.88 4.30
C GLU A 98 19.16 -13.89 4.19
N LYS A 99 18.07 -13.55 3.48
CA LYS A 99 16.89 -14.40 3.30
C LYS A 99 16.94 -15.27 2.05
N VAL A 100 17.91 -15.06 1.17
CA VAL A 100 18.07 -15.84 -0.06
C VAL A 100 18.42 -17.30 0.27
N ASN A 101 17.88 -18.24 -0.50
CA ASN A 101 17.97 -19.69 -0.33
C ASN A 101 17.38 -20.26 0.97
N LYS A 102 16.65 -19.46 1.75
CA LYS A 102 15.85 -19.94 2.89
C LYS A 102 14.44 -20.30 2.44
N SER A 103 13.78 -21.16 3.22
CA SER A 103 12.35 -21.42 3.03
C SER A 103 11.58 -20.14 3.33
N TYR A 104 10.58 -19.85 2.50
CA TYR A 104 9.72 -18.70 2.69
C TYR A 104 8.96 -18.82 4.01
N ALA A 105 9.13 -17.79 4.85
CA ALA A 105 8.30 -17.53 6.01
C ALA A 105 7.63 -16.18 5.81
N GLU A 106 6.38 -16.07 6.21
CA GLU A 106 5.64 -14.81 6.13
C GLU A 106 6.40 -13.74 6.93
N PRO A 107 6.73 -12.59 6.32
CA PRO A 107 7.48 -11.56 7.01
C PRO A 107 6.63 -10.95 8.13
N ASP A 108 7.26 -10.70 9.27
CA ASP A 108 6.66 -10.00 10.42
C ASP A 108 6.54 -8.51 10.11
N VAL A 109 5.61 -8.19 9.21
CA VAL A 109 5.16 -6.83 8.93
C VAL A 109 3.71 -6.75 9.33
N ASN A 110 3.33 -5.71 10.08
CA ASN A 110 1.91 -5.41 10.29
C ASN A 110 1.33 -5.05 8.92
N PRO A 111 0.41 -5.88 8.36
CA PRO A 111 -0.29 -5.50 7.17
C PRO A 111 -1.07 -4.21 7.47
N LEU A 112 -1.35 -3.42 6.43
CA LEU A 112 -2.48 -2.50 6.52
C LEU A 112 -3.73 -3.38 6.60
N GLU A 113 -4.06 -3.85 7.81
CA GLU A 113 -5.24 -4.67 8.03
C GLU A 113 -6.45 -3.90 7.49
N ASP A 114 -7.32 -4.62 6.77
CA ASP A 114 -8.70 -4.24 6.48
C ASP A 114 -9.50 -4.25 7.80
N GLN A 115 -9.04 -3.48 8.80
CA GLN A 115 -9.78 -3.30 10.02
C GLN A 115 -11.05 -2.55 9.64
N LYS A 116 -12.17 -3.27 9.74
CA LYS A 116 -13.52 -2.72 9.75
C LYS A 116 -13.62 -1.66 10.85
N TYR A 117 -13.27 -0.43 10.52
CA TYR A 117 -13.75 0.76 11.22
C TYR A 117 -15.17 1.10 10.76
#